data_AF-A0A9D9X325-F1
#
_entry.id   AF-A0A9D9X325-F1
#
_cell.length_a   1.000
_cell.length_b   1.000
_cell.length_c   1.000
_cell.angle_alpha   90.00
_cell.angle_beta   90.00
_cell.angle_gamma   90.00
#
_symmetry.space_group_name_H-M   'P 1'
#
loop_
_entity.id
_entity.type
_entity.pdbx_description
1 polymer ?
#
loop_
_entity_poly.entity_id
_entity_poly.type
_entity_poly.pdbx_seq_one_letter_code
_entity_poly.pdbx_strand_id
1 'polypeptide(L)'
;MPGTTTLAAEVTHISKHGFWLLLADEELLVPFDQFPWFRKGTIEQISEVQWLTPDHLYWPGLDIDISVQSIRNPSAFPLVSA
;
A
#
# COMPACT_ATOMS: atom_id res chain seq x y z
N MET A 1 -7.64 -24.78 14.33
CA MET A 1 -8.10 -23.61 13.56
C MET A 1 -6.86 -22.84 13.18
N PRO A 2 -6.48 -22.70 11.90
CA PRO A 2 -5.33 -21.88 11.58
C PRO A 2 -5.77 -20.43 11.78
N GLY A 3 -5.27 -19.81 12.84
CA GLY A 3 -5.29 -18.36 12.93
C GLY A 3 -4.43 -17.87 11.77
N THR A 4 -5.06 -17.31 10.75
CA THR A 4 -4.35 -16.59 9.71
C THR A 4 -3.52 -15.54 10.44
N THR A 5 -2.21 -15.71 10.49
CA THR A 5 -1.29 -14.65 10.85
C THR A 5 -1.43 -13.62 9.75
N THR A 6 -2.46 -12.78 9.84
CA THR A 6 -2.59 -11.60 8.99
C THR A 6 -1.33 -10.82 9.31
N LEU A 7 -0.42 -10.78 8.35
CA LEU A 7 0.81 -10.03 8.51
C LEU A 7 0.39 -8.58 8.79
N ALA A 8 0.95 -7.97 9.84
CA ALA A 8 0.52 -6.64 10.26
C ALA A 8 1.02 -5.61 9.24
N ALA A 9 0.09 -5.01 8.50
CA ALA A 9 0.32 -3.85 7.68
C ALA A 9 -0.44 -2.68 8.30
N GLU A 10 0.25 -1.58 8.58
CA GLU A 10 -0.35 -0.42 9.24
C GLU A 10 0.07 0.86 8.50
N VAL A 11 -0.88 1.76 8.29
CA VAL A 11 -0.58 3.08 7.74
C VAL A 11 -0.17 4.02 8.88
N THR A 12 1.11 4.37 8.93
CA THR A 12 1.67 5.18 10.04
C THR A 12 1.47 6.68 9.83
N HIS A 13 1.47 7.14 8.58
CA HIS A 13 1.36 8.56 8.28
C HIS A 13 0.77 8.81 6.90
N ILE A 14 -0.17 9.75 6.77
CA ILE A 14 -0.74 10.17 5.48
C ILE A 14 -0.46 11.66 5.27
N SER A 15 0.06 12.00 4.09
CA SER A 15 0.37 13.37 3.68
C SER A 15 -0.22 13.68 2.31
N LYS A 16 -0.14 14.95 1.88
CA LYS A 16 -0.57 15.37 0.53
C LYS A 16 0.24 14.74 -0.62
N HIS A 17 1.40 14.16 -0.32
CA HIS A 17 2.31 13.57 -1.31
C HIS A 17 2.20 12.04 -1.39
N GLY A 18 1.58 11.40 -0.41
CA GLY A 18 1.59 9.95 -0.24
C GLY A 18 1.41 9.55 1.21
N PHE A 19 1.51 8.26 1.49
CA PHE A 19 1.41 7.71 2.84
C PHE A 19 2.54 6.73 3.13
N TRP A 20 2.81 6.54 4.40
CA TRP A 20 3.75 5.57 4.93
C TRP A 20 3.01 4.33 5.40
N LEU A 21 3.55 3.18 5.03
CA LEU A 21 3.02 1.87 5.35
C LEU A 21 4.09 1.08 6.08
N LEU A 22 3.83 0.71 7.32
CA LEU A 22 4.65 -0.21 8.11
C LEU A 22 4.23 -1.63 7.76
N LEU A 23 5.12 -2.38 7.10
CA LEU A 23 4.99 -3.81 6.84
C LEU A 23 5.94 -4.57 7.76
N ALA A 24 5.37 -5.27 8.74
CA ALA A 24 6.12 -5.92 9.82
C ALA A 24 7.03 -4.93 10.57
N ASP A 25 8.29 -4.80 10.16
CA ASP A 25 9.30 -3.89 10.76
C ASP A 25 9.90 -2.92 9.74
N GLU A 26 9.31 -2.81 8.54
CA GLU A 26 9.80 -1.96 7.45
C GLU A 26 8.77 -0.88 7.09
N GLU A 27 9.18 0.38 7.14
CA GLU A 27 8.36 1.49 6.66
C GLU A 27 8.61 1.75 5.17
N LEU A 28 7.53 1.66 4.40
CA LEU A 28 7.51 1.90 2.97
C LEU A 28 6.72 3.17 2.66
N LEU A 29 7.33 4.05 1.87
CA LEU A 29 6.65 5.23 1.34
C LEU A 29 5.89 4.87 0.07
N VAL A 30 4.58 5.13 0.06
CA VAL A 30 3.71 5.01 -1.12
C VAL A 30 3.41 6.41 -1.66
N PRO A 31 4.17 6.91 -2.65
CA PRO A 31 3.98 8.25 -3.19
C PRO A 31 2.77 8.29 -4.13
N PHE A 32 1.89 9.28 -3.93
CA PHE A 32 0.73 9.53 -4.78
C PHE A 32 1.07 9.97 -6.21
N ASP A 33 2.32 10.34 -6.49
CA ASP A 33 2.77 10.62 -7.85
C ASP A 33 2.92 9.33 -8.68
N GLN A 34 3.22 8.21 -8.03
CA GLN A 34 3.27 6.90 -8.67
C GLN A 34 1.96 6.14 -8.55
N PHE A 35 1.23 6.36 -7.45
CA PHE A 35 -0.05 5.71 -7.16
C PHE A 35 -1.16 6.77 -7.02
N PRO A 36 -1.56 7.46 -8.11
CA PRO A 36 -2.48 8.59 -8.06
C PRO A 36 -3.90 8.20 -7.63
N TRP A 37 -4.26 6.93 -7.73
CA TRP A 37 -5.58 6.41 -7.37
C TRP A 37 -5.90 6.64 -5.88
N PHE A 38 -4.90 6.56 -5.00
CA PHE A 38 -5.07 6.86 -3.59
C PHE A 38 -5.33 8.34 -3.28
N ARG A 39 -5.02 9.29 -4.19
CA ARG A 39 -5.33 10.71 -3.98
C ARG A 39 -6.83 10.97 -3.80
N LYS A 40 -7.67 10.06 -4.30
CA LYS A 40 -9.13 10.14 -4.19
C LYS A 40 -9.69 9.27 -3.07
N GLY A 41 -8.87 8.42 -2.44
CA GLY A 41 -9.30 7.58 -1.34
C GLY A 41 -9.45 8.37 -0.04
N THR A 42 -10.41 7.97 0.79
CA THR A 42 -10.53 8.51 2.14
C THR A 42 -9.43 7.95 3.04
N ILE A 43 -9.16 8.62 4.16
CA ILE A 43 -8.21 8.14 5.17
C ILE A 43 -8.61 6.73 5.65
N GLU A 44 -9.90 6.50 5.90
CA GLU A 44 -10.43 5.19 6.31
C GLU A 44 -10.11 4.11 5.28
N GLN A 45 -10.41 4.38 3.99
CA GLN A 45 -10.13 3.44 2.91
C GLN A 45 -8.63 3.15 2.75
N ILE A 46 -7.75 4.14 2.93
CA ILE A 46 -6.29 3.97 2.84
C ILE A 46 -5.75 3.21 4.07
N SER A 47 -6.34 3.43 5.25
CA SER A 47 -5.95 2.71 6.46
C SER A 47 -6.42 1.25 6.47
N GLU A 48 -7.49 0.92 5.73
CA GLU A 48 -7.97 -0.45 5.54
C GLU A 48 -7.10 -1.26 4.55
N VAL A 49 -5.82 -1.43 4.87
CA VAL A 49 -4.90 -2.27 4.09
C VAL A 49 -5.01 -3.74 4.52
N GLN A 50 -5.07 -4.65 3.56
CA GLN A 50 -5.00 -6.09 3.78
C GLN A 50 -3.71 -6.65 3.20
N TRP A 51 -2.86 -7.20 4.07
CA TRP A 51 -1.64 -7.89 3.64
C TRP A 51 -1.94 -9.38 3.41
N LEU A 52 -2.46 -9.68 2.22
CA LEU A 52 -2.91 -11.03 1.85
C LEU A 52 -1.72 -11.98 1.61
N THR A 53 -0.64 -11.47 1.00
CA THR A 53 0.58 -12.24 0.74
C THR A 53 1.80 -11.35 0.95
N PRO A 54 2.98 -11.91 1.26
CA PRO A 54 4.20 -11.12 1.50
C PRO A 54 4.52 -10.11 0.39
N ASP A 55 4.17 -10.43 -0.86
CA ASP A 55 4.40 -9.57 -2.02
C ASP A 55 3.19 -8.72 -2.43
N HIS A 56 1.98 -8.93 -1.91
CA HIS A 56 0.78 -8.19 -2.33
C HIS A 56 -0.06 -7.63 -1.18
N LEU A 57 -0.39 -6.35 -1.35
CA LEU A 57 -1.26 -5.55 -0.50
C LEU A 57 -2.55 -5.25 -1.24
N TYR A 58 -3.65 -5.26 -0.52
CA TYR A 58 -4.97 -5.03 -1.09
C TYR A 58 -5.76 -4.04 -0.25
N TRP A 59 -6.34 -3.04 -0.91
CA TRP A 59 -7.22 -2.04 -0.31
C TRP A 59 -8.67 -2.30 -0.75
N PRO A 60 -9.46 -3.10 -0.01
CA PRO A 60 -10.84 -3.44 -0.37
C PRO A 60 -11.73 -2.20 -0.54
N GLY A 61 -11.51 -1.15 0.27
CA GLY A 61 -12.29 0.08 0.18
C GLY A 61 -12.08 0.85 -1.12
N LEU A 62 -10.97 0.62 -1.82
CA LEU A 62 -10.62 1.28 -3.08
C LEU A 62 -10.61 0.32 -4.28
N ASP A 63 -10.71 -0.99 -4.03
CA ASP A 63 -10.51 -2.04 -5.04
C ASP A 63 -9.13 -1.92 -5.73
N ILE A 64 -8.08 -1.65 -4.93
CA ILE A 64 -6.70 -1.48 -5.40
C ILE A 64 -5.82 -2.60 -4.86
N ASP A 65 -5.11 -3.29 -5.75
CA ASP A 65 -4.01 -4.18 -5.40
C ASP A 65 -2.64 -3.55 -5.73
N ILE A 66 -1.68 -3.70 -4.84
CA ILE A 66 -0.29 -3.24 -5.06
C ILE A 66 0.69 -4.30 -4.61
N SER A 67 1.68 -4.55 -5.46
CA SER A 67 2.82 -5.38 -5.10
C SER A 67 3.82 -4.59 -4.24
N VAL A 68 4.29 -5.19 -3.15
CA VAL A 68 5.36 -4.65 -2.29
C VAL A 68 6.63 -4.36 -3.10
N GLN A 69 6.92 -5.20 -4.10
CA GLN A 69 8.03 -4.98 -5.04
C GLN A 69 7.91 -3.67 -5.82
N SER A 70 6.70 -3.26 -6.21
CA SER A 70 6.48 -1.99 -6.92
C SER A 70 6.73 -0.78 -6.03
N ILE A 71 6.49 -0.91 -4.72
CA ILE A 71 6.79 0.14 -3.74
C ILE A 71 8.29 0.20 -3.46
N ARG A 72 8.95 -0.96 -3.29
CA ARG A 72 10.40 -1.05 -3.03
C ARG A 72 11.25 -0.68 -4.25
N ASN A 73 10.80 -1.03 -5.45
CA ASN A 73 11.52 -0.78 -6.69
C ASN A 73 10.59 -0.17 -7.77
N PRO A 74 10.21 1.10 -7.59
CA PRO A 74 9.29 1.76 -8.51
C PRO A 74 9.86 1.96 -9.92
N SER A 75 11.19 2.02 -10.04
CA SER A 75 11.88 2.13 -11.34
C SER A 75 11.72 0.88 -12.21
N ALA A 76 11.46 -0.28 -11.62
CA ALA A 76 11.23 -1.53 -12.36
C ALA A 76 9.79 -1.68 -12.85
N PHE A 77 8.85 -0.95 -12.25
CA PHE A 77 7.42 -1.02 -12.56
C PHE A 77 6.86 0.39 -12.79
N PRO A 78 7.13 1.01 -13.96
CA PRO A 78 6.49 2.28 -14.31
C PRO A 78 4.99 2.04 -14.52
N LEU A 79 4.21 2.26 -13.46
CA LEU A 79 2.74 2.15 -13.47
C LEU A 79 2.06 3.37 -14.12
N VAL A 80 2.86 4.36 -14.53
CA VAL A 80 2.42 5.54 -15.28
C VAL A 80 3.10 5.46 -16.64
N SER A 81 2.34 5.10 -17.68
CA SER A 81 2.81 5.30 -19.05
C SER A 81 2.86 6.81 -19.29
N ALA A 82 4.02 7.31 -19.70
CA ALA A 82 4.21 8.69 -20.14
C ALA A 82 3.28 9.04 -21.32
#